data_AF-D7A6J0-F1
#
_entry.id   AF-D7A6J0-F1
#
_cell.length_a   1.000
_cell.length_b   1.000
_cell.length_c   1.000
_cell.angle_alpha   90.00
_cell.angle_beta   90.00
_cell.angle_gamma   90.00
#
_symmetry.space_group_name_H-M   'P 1'
#
loop_
_entity.id
_entity.type
_entity.pdbx_description
1 polymer ?
#
loop_
_entity_poly.entity_id
_entity_poly.type
_entity_poly.pdbx_seq_one_letter_code
_entity_poly.pdbx_strand_id
1 'polypeptide(L)' 'MTSKLETLRSRLLAVQRELLAAAAEVNAVPSDKALQKIANLEIAIGAIESMIDDETKVQQVSTI' A
#
# COMPACT_ATOMS: atom_id res chain seq x y z
N MET A 1 -7.62 15.24 -2.92
CA MET A 1 -7.48 14.25 -1.84
C MET A 1 -6.44 13.20 -2.26
N THR A 2 -6.48 12.82 -3.53
CA THR A 2 -5.51 12.07 -4.34
C THR A 2 -4.07 12.18 -3.86
N SER A 3 -3.46 13.38 -3.83
CA SER A 3 -2.05 13.53 -3.41
C SER A 3 -1.74 13.06 -1.98
N LYS A 4 -2.71 13.18 -1.06
CA LYS A 4 -2.57 12.66 0.31
C LYS A 4 -2.71 11.14 0.34
N LEU A 5 -3.61 10.57 -0.46
CA LEU A 5 -3.77 9.12 -0.61
C LEU A 5 -2.53 8.48 -1.25
N GLU A 6 -1.97 9.09 -2.30
CA GLU A 6 -0.71 8.66 -2.92
C GLU A 6 0.46 8.69 -1.93
N THR A 7 0.53 9.74 -1.12
CA THR A 7 1.54 9.85 -0.05
C THR A 7 1.37 8.74 0.99
N LEU A 8 0.12 8.46 1.41
CA LEU A 8 -0.16 7.39 2.37
C LEU A 8 0.17 6.00 1.78
N ARG A 9 -0.25 5.73 0.55
CA ARG A 9 0.09 4.51 -0.19
C ARG A 9 1.60 4.29 -0.24
N SER A 10 2.36 5.33 -0.58
CA SER A 10 3.83 5.27 -0.65
C SER A 10 4.46 4.90 0.69
N ARG A 11 3.93 5.43 1.80
CA ARG A 11 4.39 5.09 3.16
C ARG A 11 4.06 3.65 3.54
N LEU A 12 2.86 3.17 3.21
CA LEU A 12 2.47 1.78 3.50
C LEU A 12 3.32 0.77 2.72
N LEU A 13 3.59 1.06 1.44
CA LEU A 13 4.50 0.26 0.61
C LEU A 13 5.93 0.25 1.18
N ALA A 14 6.42 1.38 1.69
CA ALA A 14 7.73 1.44 2.32
C ALA A 14 7.81 0.51 3.55
N VAL A 15 6.82 0.59 4.45
CA VAL A 15 6.74 -0.28 5.63
C VAL A 15 6.65 -1.76 5.26
N GLN A 16 5.88 -2.10 4.23
CA GLN A 16 5.80 -3.49 3.75
C GLN A 16 7.15 -3.99 3.23
N ARG A 17 7.85 -3.18 2.43
CA ARG A 17 9.18 -3.51 1.89
C ARG A 17 10.20 -3.70 3.00
N GLU A 18 10.17 -2.86 4.03
CA GLU A 18 11.06 -3.01 5.20
C GLU A 18 10.83 -4.34 5.92
N LEU A 19 9.57 -4.78 6.10
CA LEU A 19 9.26 -6.06 6.73
C LEU A 19 9.76 -7.25 5.91
N LEU A 20 9.63 -7.18 4.59
CA LEU A 20 10.13 -8.22 3.67
C LEU A 20 11.66 -8.23 3.62
N ALA A 21 12.29 -7.05 3.55
CA ALA A 21 13.73 -6.88 3.52
C ALA A 21 14.38 -7.42 4.81
N ALA A 22 13.81 -7.13 5.98
CA ALA A 22 14.34 -7.62 7.25
C ALA A 22 14.40 -9.16 7.34
N ALA A 23 13.45 -9.87 6.72
CA ALA A 23 13.51 -11.33 6.64
C ALA A 23 14.54 -11.81 5.61
N ALA A 24 14.60 -11.15 4.44
CA ALA A 24 15.56 -11.47 3.39
C ALA A 24 17.02 -11.25 3.84
N GLU A 25 17.30 -10.21 4.61
CA GLU A 25 18.63 -9.89 5.15
C GLU A 25 19.22 -11.03 5.98
N VAL A 26 18.37 -11.82 6.65
CA VAL A 26 18.78 -12.97 7.45
C VAL A 26 18.56 -14.32 6.73
N ASN A 27 18.34 -14.30 5.40
CA ASN A 27 18.04 -15.48 4.59
C ASN A 27 16.88 -16.33 5.13
N ALA A 28 15.85 -15.67 5.69
CA ALA A 28 14.69 -16.32 6.25
C ALA A 28 13.39 -15.83 5.60
N VAL A 29 12.27 -16.45 5.99
CA VAL A 29 10.92 -15.95 5.70
C VAL A 29 10.43 -15.06 6.84
N PRO A 30 9.49 -14.12 6.59
CA PRO A 30 8.88 -13.35 7.66
C PRO A 30 8.18 -14.27 8.68
N SER A 31 8.24 -13.92 9.97
CA SER A 31 7.47 -14.63 11.00
C SER A 31 5.96 -14.54 10.76
N ASP A 32 5.16 -15.43 11.35
CA ASP A 32 3.69 -15.40 11.23
C ASP A 32 3.10 -14.02 11.58
N LYS A 33 3.64 -13.36 12.62
CA LYS A 33 3.24 -12.01 13.00
C LYS A 33 3.59 -10.98 11.93
N ALA A 34 4.76 -11.12 11.28
CA ALA A 34 5.15 -10.26 10.18
C ALA A 34 4.29 -10.52 8.93
N LEU A 35 4.00 -11.77 8.60
CA LEU A 35 3.09 -12.16 7.52
C LEU A 35 1.69 -11.58 7.74
N GLN A 36 1.13 -11.68 8.95
CA GLN A 36 -0.17 -11.09 9.28
C GLN A 36 -0.15 -9.57 9.12
N LYS A 37 0.93 -8.90 9.53
CA LYS A 37 1.09 -7.46 9.34
C LYS A 37 1.16 -7.09 7.86
N ILE A 38 1.90 -7.87 7.05
CA ILE A 38 1.99 -7.68 5.59
C ILE A 38 0.60 -7.85 4.95
N ALA A 39 -0.16 -8.88 5.32
CA ALA A 39 -1.52 -9.09 4.80
C ALA A 39 -2.45 -7.90 5.12
N ASN A 40 -2.38 -7.36 6.34
CA ASN A 40 -3.15 -6.18 6.71
C ASN A 40 -2.73 -4.92 5.92
N LEU A 41 -1.44 -4.77 5.64
CA LEU A 41 -0.92 -3.67 4.81
C LEU A 41 -1.45 -3.77 3.38
N GLU A 42 -1.47 -4.96 2.79
CA GLU A 42 -1.98 -5.20 1.43
C GLU A 42 -3.47 -4.85 1.29
N ILE A 43 -4.28 -5.24 2.27
CA ILE A 43 -5.70 -4.87 2.29
C ILE A 43 -5.86 -3.34 2.31
N ALA A 44 -5.09 -2.64 3.15
CA ALA A 44 -5.15 -1.19 3.24
C ALA A 44 -4.64 -0.49 1.97
N ILE A 45 -3.57 -1.00 1.36
CA ILE A 45 -3.01 -0.49 0.10
C ILE A 45 -4.04 -0.64 -1.02
N GLY A 46 -4.65 -1.81 -1.18
CA GLY A 46 -5.66 -2.05 -2.20
C GLY A 46 -6.90 -1.16 -2.05
N ALA A 47 -7.33 -0.89 -0.81
CA ALA A 47 -8.41 0.06 -0.55
C ALA A 47 -8.03 1.49 -0.99
N ILE A 48 -6.80 1.93 -0.71
CA ILE A 48 -6.32 3.27 -1.11
C ILE A 48 -6.17 3.36 -2.63
N GLU A 49 -5.64 2.32 -3.28
CA GLU A 49 -5.53 2.25 -4.74
C GLU A 49 -6.90 2.38 -5.41
N SER A 50 -7.91 1.64 -4.92
CA SER A 50 -9.28 1.77 -5.43
C SER A 50 -9.82 3.19 -5.27
N MET A 51 -9.56 3.87 -4.14
CA MET A 51 -10.01 5.24 -3.93
C MET A 51 -9.30 6.24 -4.86
N ILE A 52 -8.01 6.06 -5.12
CA ILE A 52 -7.25 6.90 -6.07
C ILE A 52 -7.79 6.71 -7.49
N ASP A 53 -8.05 5.47 -7.90
CA ASP A 53 -8.59 5.15 -9.21
C ASP A 53 -9.98 5.78 -9.41
N ASP A 54 -10.83 5.74 -8.39
CA ASP A 54 -12.16 6.36 -8.42
C ASP A 54 -12.08 7.89 -8.51
N GLU A 55 -11.22 8.54 -7.72
CA GLU A 55 -11.01 10.00 -7.80
C GLU A 55 -10.50 10.43 -9.18
N THR A 56 -9.60 9.64 -9.77
CA THR A 56 -9.03 9.91 -11.10
C THR A 56 -10.11 9.82 -12.18
N LYS A 57 -11.01 8.84 -12.10
CA LYS A 57 -12.15 8.70 -13.03
C LYS A 57 -13.14 9.85 -12.89
N VAL A 58 -13.47 10.29 -11.67
CA VAL A 58 -14.40 11.40 -11.42
C VAL A 58 -13.88 12.72 -12.01
N GLN A 59 -12.58 12.97 -11.94
CA GLN A 59 -11.97 14.18 -12.50
C GLN A 59 -11.98 14.21 -14.03
N GLN A 60 -11.84 13.06 -14.70
CA GLN A 60 -11.93 12.98 -16.15
C GLN A 60 -13.35 13.27 -16.69
N VAL A 61 -14.38 12.82 -15.97
CA VAL A 61 -15.79 13.04 -16.36
C VAL A 61 -16.21 14.51 -16.15
N SER A 62 -15.61 15.23 -15.20
CA SER A 62 -15.97 16.62 -14.88
C SER A 62 -15.35 17.67 -15.81
N THR A 63 -14.56 17.27 -16.81
CA THR A 63 -13.85 18.16 -17.74
C THR A 63 -14.48 18.17 -19.16
N ILE A 64 -15.58 17.45 -19.37
CA ILE A 64 -16.34 17.36 -20.63
C ILE A 64 -17.67 18.11 -20.45
#